data_AF-A0A931TS43-F1
#
_entry.id   AF-A0A931TS43-F1
#
_cell.length_a   1.000
_cell.length_b   1.000
_cell.length_c   1.000
_cell.angle_alpha   90.00
_cell.angle_beta   90.00
_cell.angle_gamma   90.00
#
_symmetry.space_group_name_H-M   'P 1'
#
loop_
_entity.id
_entity.type
_entity.pdbx_description
1 polymer ?
#
loop_
_entity_poly.entity_id
_entity_poly.type
_entity_poly.pdbx_seq_one_letter_code
_entity_poly.pdbx_strand_id
1 'polypeptide(L)'
;MASKKQLKKAMDNLIFDALDECYSIQLYQPAKKEESDRVIDEIVEFRNDIINKIYKSKQKAEFKEIIQKIEEKSEEFFDTINQMY
;
A
#
# COMPACT_ATOMS: atom_id res chain seq x y z
N MET A 1 -12.60 11.05 -16.80
CA MET A 1 -12.05 10.73 -15.46
C MET A 1 -11.04 9.58 -15.52
N ALA A 2 -10.08 9.64 -16.44
CA ALA A 2 -9.06 8.60 -16.59
C ALA A 2 -8.03 8.61 -15.44
N SER A 3 -7.68 9.80 -14.91
CA SER A 3 -6.62 9.95 -13.90
C SER A 3 -6.92 9.29 -12.56
N LYS A 4 -8.11 9.51 -11.97
CA LYS A 4 -8.48 8.88 -10.69
C LYS A 4 -8.56 7.36 -10.79
N LYS A 5 -9.10 6.84 -11.89
CA LYS A 5 -9.22 5.39 -12.13
C LYS A 5 -7.82 4.76 -12.28
N GLN A 6 -6.94 5.41 -13.02
CA GLN A 6 -5.54 4.98 -13.17
C GLN A 6 -4.78 5.04 -11.85
N LEU A 7 -4.96 6.11 -11.05
CA LEU A 7 -4.33 6.22 -9.72
C LEU A 7 -4.72 5.07 -8.80
N LYS A 8 -6.03 4.79 -8.72
CA LYS A 8 -6.55 3.70 -7.89
C LYS A 8 -5.98 2.36 -8.34
N LYS A 9 -5.96 2.10 -9.65
CA LYS A 9 -5.41 0.85 -10.19
C LYS A 9 -3.91 0.72 -9.89
N ALA A 10 -3.13 1.78 -10.03
CA ALA A 10 -1.70 1.76 -9.73
C ALA A 10 -1.46 1.49 -8.23
N MET A 11 -2.19 2.17 -7.35
CA MET A 11 -2.16 1.95 -5.91
C MET A 11 -2.60 0.53 -5.54
N ASP A 12 -3.71 0.04 -6.10
CA ASP A 12 -4.22 -1.30 -5.81
C ASP A 12 -3.19 -2.37 -6.21
N ASN A 13 -2.57 -2.26 -7.39
CA ASN A 13 -1.52 -3.19 -7.81
C ASN A 13 -0.37 -3.25 -6.81
N LEU A 14 0.14 -2.09 -6.40
CA LEU A 14 1.28 -2.00 -5.48
C LEU A 14 0.93 -2.59 -4.11
N ILE A 15 -0.27 -2.30 -3.61
CA ILE A 15 -0.78 -2.86 -2.36
C ILE A 15 -0.94 -4.37 -2.45
N PHE A 16 -1.43 -4.90 -3.58
CA PHE A 16 -1.51 -6.35 -3.75
C PHE A 16 -0.14 -7.01 -3.74
N ASP A 17 0.86 -6.42 -4.41
CA ASP A 17 2.22 -6.93 -4.39
C ASP A 17 2.77 -6.98 -2.95
N ALA A 18 2.61 -5.91 -2.16
CA ALA A 18 3.05 -5.90 -0.76
C ALA A 18 2.31 -6.91 0.13
N LEU A 19 1.00 -7.08 -0.08
CA LEU A 19 0.19 -8.06 0.67
C LEU A 19 0.58 -9.49 0.32
N ASP A 20 0.83 -9.79 -0.95
CA ASP A 20 1.24 -11.12 -1.40
C ASP A 20 2.59 -11.53 -0.78
N GLU A 21 3.53 -10.59 -0.64
CA GLU A 21 4.79 -10.83 0.08
C GLU A 21 4.55 -11.08 1.58
N CYS A 22 3.69 -10.28 2.21
CA CYS A 22 3.30 -10.49 3.61
C CYS A 22 2.73 -11.90 3.82
N TYR A 23 1.81 -12.34 2.97
CA TYR A 23 1.22 -13.68 3.05
C TYR A 23 2.24 -14.79 2.76
N SER A 24 3.18 -14.56 1.85
CA SER A 24 4.29 -15.48 1.60
C SER A 24 5.17 -15.66 2.84
N ILE A 25 5.50 -14.57 3.54
CA ILE A 25 6.20 -14.63 4.84
C ILE A 25 5.38 -15.45 5.86
N GLN A 26 4.07 -15.24 5.97
CA GLN A 26 3.26 -16.02 6.92
C GLN A 26 3.26 -17.52 6.60
N LEU A 27 3.28 -17.87 5.31
CA LEU A 27 3.28 -19.25 4.84
C LEU A 27 4.61 -19.95 5.13
N TYR A 28 5.73 -19.29 4.87
CA TYR A 28 7.07 -19.87 4.99
C TYR A 28 7.74 -19.63 6.35
N GLN A 29 7.32 -18.60 7.07
CA GLN A 29 7.85 -18.19 8.37
C GLN A 29 6.73 -17.97 9.41
N PRO A 30 6.14 -19.05 9.96
CA PRO A 30 5.03 -18.94 10.92
C PRO A 30 5.35 -18.08 12.17
N ALA A 31 6.63 -18.02 12.57
CA ALA A 31 7.09 -17.18 13.68
C ALA A 31 6.94 -15.68 13.43
N LYS A 32 6.86 -15.26 12.16
CA LYS A 32 6.70 -13.87 11.72
C LYS A 32 5.24 -13.49 11.46
N LYS A 33 4.30 -14.39 11.74
CA LYS A 33 2.88 -14.17 11.45
C LYS A 33 2.32 -12.90 12.10
N GLU A 34 2.53 -12.70 13.40
CA GLU A 34 2.03 -11.51 14.09
C GLU A 34 2.66 -10.21 13.57
N GLU A 35 3.92 -10.26 13.14
CA GLU A 35 4.62 -9.11 12.58
C GLU A 35 4.04 -8.75 11.20
N SER A 36 3.85 -9.77 10.36
CA SER A 36 3.22 -9.64 9.04
C SER A 36 1.75 -9.21 9.14
N ASP A 37 0.97 -9.72 10.08
CA ASP A 37 -0.43 -9.31 10.31
C ASP A 37 -0.52 -7.79 10.59
N ARG A 38 0.41 -7.24 11.38
CA ARG A 38 0.46 -5.78 11.64
C ARG A 38 0.76 -4.98 10.37
N VAL A 39 1.70 -5.44 9.55
CA VAL A 39 2.01 -4.76 8.28
C VAL A 39 0.83 -4.82 7.32
N ILE A 40 0.11 -5.95 7.27
CA ILE A 40 -1.12 -6.09 6.48
C ILE A 40 -2.18 -5.07 6.94
N ASP A 41 -2.40 -4.95 8.25
CA ASP A 41 -3.35 -3.97 8.80
C ASP A 41 -2.96 -2.54 8.41
N GLU A 42 -1.68 -2.17 8.54
CA GLU A 42 -1.18 -0.84 8.14
C GLU A 42 -1.37 -0.57 6.64
N ILE A 43 -1.10 -1.57 5.79
CA ILE A 43 -1.32 -1.47 4.34
C ILE A 43 -2.81 -1.23 4.03
N VAL A 44 -3.72 -1.94 4.71
CA VAL A 44 -5.16 -1.80 4.52
C VAL A 44 -5.66 -0.43 4.98
N GLU A 45 -5.19 0.05 6.13
CA GLU A 45 -5.51 1.40 6.61
C GLU A 45 -5.01 2.46 5.64
N PHE A 46 -3.76 2.35 5.18
CA PHE A 46 -3.18 3.26 4.20
C PHE A 46 -4.00 3.28 2.90
N ARG A 47 -4.42 2.11 2.40
CA ARG A 47 -5.27 1.99 1.22
C ARG A 47 -6.55 2.81 1.37
N ASN A 48 -7.25 2.61 2.48
CA ASN A 48 -8.52 3.26 2.75
C ASN A 48 -8.37 4.78 2.82
N ASP A 49 -7.29 5.25 3.45
CA ASP A 49 -6.94 6.66 3.54
C ASP A 49 -6.67 7.30 2.18
N ILE A 50 -5.87 6.64 1.33
CA ILE A 50 -5.56 7.12 -0.01
C ILE A 50 -6.82 7.12 -0.89
N ILE A 51 -7.63 6.07 -0.85
CA ILE A 51 -8.91 6.02 -1.57
C ILE A 51 -9.79 7.21 -1.16
N ASN A 52 -9.93 7.47 0.14
CA ASN A 52 -10.70 8.59 0.65
C ASN A 52 -10.15 9.94 0.16
N LYS A 53 -8.82 10.12 0.14
CA LYS A 53 -8.17 11.32 -0.41
C LYS A 53 -8.44 11.47 -1.91
N ILE A 54 -8.33 10.41 -2.70
CA ILE A 54 -8.64 10.43 -4.15
C ILE A 54 -10.10 10.81 -4.41
N TYR A 55 -11.02 10.31 -3.59
CA TYR A 55 -12.44 10.66 -3.69
C TYR A 55 -12.67 12.15 -3.42
N LYS A 56 -12.09 12.69 -2.34
CA LYS A 56 -12.22 14.10 -1.94
C LYS A 56 -11.51 15.07 -2.89
N SER A 57 -10.43 14.64 -3.53
CA SER A 57 -9.61 15.47 -4.42
C SER A 57 -10.40 15.94 -5.63
N LYS A 58 -10.31 17.22 -5.97
CA LYS A 58 -10.98 17.85 -7.12
C LYS A 58 -9.98 18.35 -8.15
N GLN A 59 -8.73 18.59 -7.76
CA GLN A 59 -7.70 19.19 -8.60
C GLN A 59 -6.64 18.18 -9.01
N LYS A 60 -6.03 18.38 -10.19
CA LYS A 60 -4.96 17.50 -10.66
C LYS A 60 -3.67 17.61 -9.82
N ALA A 61 -3.42 18.77 -9.21
CA ALA A 61 -2.28 18.98 -8.33
C ALA A 61 -2.31 18.07 -7.10
N GLU A 62 -3.49 17.89 -6.50
CA GLU A 62 -3.71 17.00 -5.35
C GLU A 62 -3.39 15.53 -5.68
N PHE A 63 -3.54 15.12 -6.95
CA PHE A 63 -3.17 13.76 -7.36
C PHE A 63 -1.65 13.55 -7.33
N LYS A 64 -0.84 14.58 -7.58
CA LYS A 64 0.62 14.47 -7.51
C LYS A 64 1.08 14.20 -6.08
N GLU A 65 0.51 14.91 -5.11
CA GLU A 65 0.78 14.68 -3.69
C GLU A 65 0.34 13.28 -3.24
N ILE A 66 -0.77 12.78 -3.76
CA ILE A 66 -1.23 11.42 -3.48
C ILE A 66 -0.25 10.39 -4.05
N ILE A 67 0.24 10.58 -5.27
CA ILE A 67 1.24 9.68 -5.88
C ILE A 67 2.50 9.64 -5.03
N GLN A 68 3.03 10.81 -4.67
CA GLN A 68 4.23 10.89 -3.84
C GLN A 68 4.05 10.16 -2.50
N LYS A 69 2.90 10.33 -1.84
CA LYS A 69 2.59 9.60 -0.60
C LYS A 69 2.47 8.09 -0.81
N ILE A 70 1.95 7.65 -1.95
CA ILE A 70 1.91 6.22 -2.30
C ILE A 70 3.34 5.69 -2.44
N GLU A 71 4.20 6.37 -3.20
CA GLU A 71 5.60 5.97 -3.42
C GLU A 71 6.37 5.89 -2.10
N GLU A 72 6.34 6.94 -1.28
CA GLU A 72 7.03 6.98 0.02
C GLU A 72 6.58 5.84 0.95
N LYS A 73 5.26 5.63 1.12
CA LYS A 73 4.76 4.55 1.98
C LYS A 73 5.01 3.16 1.42
N SER A 74 5.03 3.03 0.10
CA SER A 74 5.34 1.78 -0.56
C SER A 74 6.78 1.34 -0.28
N GLU A 75 7.74 2.26 -0.37
CA GLU A 75 9.13 1.99 -0.01
C GLU A 75 9.25 1.55 1.45
N GLU A 76 8.59 2.25 2.37
CA GLU A 76 8.58 1.87 3.80
C GLU A 76 8.01 0.45 4.03
N PHE A 77 6.92 0.09 3.34
CA PHE A 77 6.35 -1.26 3.45
C PHE A 77 7.31 -2.32 2.92
N PHE A 78 7.90 -2.11 1.74
CA PHE A 78 8.85 -3.06 1.18
C PHE A 78 10.12 -3.19 2.03
N ASP A 79 10.63 -2.09 2.59
CA ASP A 79 11.77 -2.15 3.52
C ASP A 79 11.44 -2.95 4.77
N THR A 80 10.24 -2.78 5.32
CA THR A 80 9.76 -3.52 6.49
C THR A 80 9.61 -5.01 6.17
N ILE A 81 9.00 -5.34 5.02
CA ILE A 81 8.85 -6.72 4.52
C ILE A 81 10.23 -7.36 4.27
N ASN A 82 11.17 -6.64 3.67
CA ASN A 82 12.52 -7.13 3.41
C ASN A 82 13.31 -7.43 4.70
N GLN A 83 13.03 -6.73 5.79
CA GLN A 83 13.63 -7.03 7.10
C GLN A 83 13.05 -8.31 7.75
N MET A 84 11.93 -8.82 7.24
CA MET A 84 11.33 -10.09 7.68
C MET A 84 11.84 -11.30 6.90
N TYR A 85 12.52 -11.09 5.76
CA TYR A 85 13.23 -12.13 5.01
C TYR A 85 14.50 -12.58 5.72
#